data_AF-C3YFV9-F1
#
_entry.id   AF-C3YFV9-F1
#
_cell.length_a   1.000
_cell.length_b   1.000
_cell.length_c   1.000
_cell.angle_alpha   90.00
_cell.angle_beta   90.00
_cell.angle_gamma   90.00
#
_symmetry.space_group_name_H-M   'P 1'
#
loop_
_entity.id
_entity.type
_entity.pdbx_description
1 polymer ?
#
loop_
_entity_poly.entity_id
_entity_poly.type
_entity_poly.pdbx_seq_one_letter_code
_entity_poly.pdbx_strand_id
1 'polypeptide(L)'
;MRLIVTFHLQCRIVNTLVYYGISLNTAALSGNMYLNFAISGFVEIPAYILSIFILNRFGRRWPLCLMLLFGGVACIVAFFIPKRKYIAQPGDFCHLGWMTTTLAMAGKFCITATFAIIYVFSAEIFPTVVR
;
A
#
# COMPACT_ATOMS: atom_id res chain seq x y z
N MET A 1 -7.57 24.38 -12.76
CA MET A 1 -6.43 23.47 -13.03
C MET A 1 -5.38 23.46 -11.91
N ARG A 2 -4.86 24.61 -11.44
CA ARG A 2 -3.77 24.66 -10.45
C ARG A 2 -4.02 23.87 -9.14
N LEU A 3 -5.21 23.99 -8.53
CA LEU A 3 -5.57 23.28 -7.29
C LEU A 3 -5.65 21.74 -7.43
N ILE A 4 -6.05 21.24 -8.58
CA ILE A 4 -6.14 19.79 -8.83
C ILE A 4 -4.74 19.18 -8.99
N VAL A 5 -3.84 19.91 -9.66
CA VAL A 5 -2.45 19.47 -9.85
C VAL A 5 -1.71 19.47 -8.52
N THR A 6 -1.86 20.49 -7.68
CA THR A 6 -1.21 20.52 -6.36
C THR A 6 -1.69 19.40 -5.44
N PHE A 7 -2.99 19.11 -5.43
CA PHE A 7 -3.54 18.01 -4.64
C PHE A 7 -3.02 16.64 -5.11
N HIS A 8 -2.96 16.41 -6.43
CA HIS A 8 -2.39 15.18 -6.99
C HIS A 8 -0.90 15.02 -6.64
N LEU A 9 -0.14 16.10 -6.69
CA LEU A 9 1.29 16.12 -6.33
C LEU A 9 1.51 15.74 -4.86
N GLN A 10 0.67 16.25 -3.96
CA GLN A 10 0.70 15.87 -2.55
C GLN A 10 0.39 14.38 -2.35
N CYS A 11 -0.63 13.84 -3.05
CA CYS A 11 -0.95 12.41 -2.98
C CYS A 11 0.18 11.51 -3.49
N ARG A 12 0.97 11.96 -4.48
CA ARG A 12 2.13 11.22 -4.98
C ARG A 12 3.22 11.13 -3.94
N ILE A 13 3.55 12.24 -3.27
CA ILE A 13 4.57 12.28 -2.23
C ILE A 13 4.20 11.33 -1.09
N VAL A 14 2.95 11.36 -0.65
CA VAL A 14 2.47 10.47 0.43
C VAL A 14 2.57 9.00 0.00
N ASN A 15 2.13 8.63 -1.20
CA ASN A 15 2.22 7.23 -1.65
C ASN A 15 3.65 6.72 -1.72
N THR A 16 4.56 7.52 -2.26
CA THR A 16 5.99 7.17 -2.34
C THR A 16 6.59 6.99 -0.95
N LEU A 17 6.25 7.87 0.00
CA LEU A 17 6.74 7.78 1.37
C LEU A 17 6.26 6.51 2.08
N VAL A 18 4.97 6.17 1.96
CA VAL A 18 4.43 4.94 2.56
C VAL A 18 4.99 3.70 1.86
N TYR A 19 5.15 3.71 0.53
CA TYR A 19 5.74 2.61 -0.23
C TYR A 19 7.15 2.27 0.23
N TYR A 20 8.01 3.29 0.34
CA TYR A 20 9.37 3.10 0.83
C TYR A 20 9.38 2.76 2.32
N GLY A 21 8.50 3.35 3.13
CA GLY A 21 8.37 3.01 4.55
C GLY A 21 8.05 1.54 4.79
N ILE A 22 7.06 0.98 4.08
CA ILE A 22 6.74 -0.45 4.18
C ILE A 22 7.87 -1.30 3.60
N SER A 23 8.41 -0.94 2.44
CA SER A 23 9.48 -1.73 1.81
C SER A 23 10.75 -1.80 2.67
N LEU A 24 11.15 -0.71 3.33
CA LEU A 24 12.25 -0.73 4.30
C LEU A 24 11.93 -1.60 5.53
N ASN A 25 10.66 -1.63 5.95
CA ASN A 25 10.23 -2.45 7.08
C ASN A 25 10.07 -3.94 6.74
N THR A 26 9.81 -4.31 5.47
CA THR A 26 9.64 -5.72 5.07
C THR A 26 10.86 -6.59 5.34
N ALA A 27 12.08 -6.02 5.33
CA ALA A 27 13.30 -6.73 5.70
C ALA A 27 13.44 -6.96 7.22
N ALA A 28 12.79 -6.12 8.04
CA ALA A 28 12.81 -6.18 9.50
C ALA A 28 11.61 -6.93 10.10
N LEU A 29 10.72 -7.47 9.26
CA LEU A 29 9.56 -8.27 9.66
C LEU A 29 10.00 -9.65 10.17
N SER A 30 9.29 -10.17 11.16
CA SER A 30 9.61 -11.46 11.79
C SER A 30 9.49 -12.61 10.76
N GLY A 31 10.56 -13.39 10.59
CA GLY A 31 10.62 -14.53 9.65
C GLY A 31 11.85 -14.51 8.74
N ASN A 32 11.81 -15.30 7.66
CA ASN A 32 12.86 -15.32 6.62
C ASN A 32 12.70 -14.13 5.67
N MET A 33 13.72 -13.28 5.57
CA MET A 33 13.71 -12.09 4.70
C MET A 33 13.42 -12.43 3.23
N TYR A 34 13.95 -13.55 2.73
CA TYR A 34 13.74 -14.00 1.34
C TYR A 34 12.28 -14.34 1.06
N LEU A 35 11.59 -15.00 2.00
CA LEU A 35 10.17 -15.34 1.85
C LEU A 35 9.30 -14.09 1.90
N ASN A 36 9.56 -13.18 2.84
CA ASN A 36 8.83 -11.92 2.95
C ASN A 36 9.00 -11.08 1.67
N PHE A 37 10.19 -11.05 1.07
CA PHE A 37 10.44 -10.34 -0.19
C PHE A 37 9.74 -11.00 -1.38
N ALA A 38 9.78 -12.33 -1.49
CA ALA A 38 9.09 -13.07 -2.54
C ALA A 38 7.56 -12.87 -2.48
N ILE A 39 6.96 -12.95 -1.29
CA ILE A 39 5.53 -12.69 -1.07
C ILE A 39 5.21 -11.24 -1.40
N SER A 40 6.05 -10.30 -0.94
CA SER A 40 5.89 -8.88 -1.22
C SER A 40 5.88 -8.59 -2.72
N GLY A 41 6.73 -9.23 -3.52
CA GLY A 41 6.74 -9.08 -4.98
C GLY A 41 5.54 -9.74 -5.64
N PHE A 42 5.13 -10.93 -5.17
CA PHE A 42 3.97 -11.63 -5.70
C PHE A 42 2.66 -10.85 -5.49
N VAL A 43 2.52 -10.14 -4.36
CA VAL A 43 1.34 -9.33 -4.03
C VAL A 43 1.16 -8.11 -4.95
N GLU A 44 2.22 -7.61 -5.58
CA GLU A 44 2.14 -6.44 -6.47
C GLU A 44 1.38 -6.77 -7.77
N ILE A 45 1.59 -7.96 -8.32
CA ILE A 45 0.98 -8.40 -9.58
C ILE A 45 -0.57 -8.39 -9.50
N PRO A 46 -1.23 -9.05 -8.53
CA PRO A 46 -2.69 -9.01 -8.41
C PRO A 46 -3.19 -7.63 -8.00
N ALA A 47 -2.39 -6.83 -7.28
CA ALA A 47 -2.75 -5.45 -6.95
C ALA A 47 -2.89 -4.58 -8.20
N TYR A 48 -1.96 -4.70 -9.15
CA TYR A 48 -2.07 -4.01 -10.44
C TYR A 48 -3.29 -4.45 -11.23
N ILE A 49 -3.56 -5.76 -11.31
CA ILE A 49 -4.74 -6.29 -12.03
C ILE A 49 -6.04 -5.76 -11.42
N LEU A 50 -6.15 -5.80 -10.09
CA LEU A 50 -7.31 -5.28 -9.37
C LEU A 50 -7.46 -3.76 -9.58
N SER A 51 -6.37 -3.01 -9.59
CA SER A 51 -6.40 -1.57 -9.82
C SER A 51 -7.02 -1.21 -11.17
N ILE A 52 -6.71 -1.97 -12.23
CA ILE A 52 -7.27 -1.77 -13.57
C ILE A 52 -8.77 -2.07 -13.57
N PHE A 53 -9.18 -3.15 -12.90
CA PHE A 53 -10.59 -3.52 -12.78
C PHE A 53 -11.41 -2.47 -12.01
N ILE A 54 -10.85 -1.96 -10.91
CA ILE A 54 -11.46 -0.93 -10.07
C ILE A 54 -11.59 0.39 -10.82
N LEU A 55 -10.59 0.78 -11.61
CA LEU A 55 -10.65 1.96 -12.49
C LEU A 55 -11.79 1.85 -13.51
N ASN A 56 -11.94 0.67 -14.13
CA ASN A 56 -13.00 0.42 -15.11
C ASN A 56 -14.41 0.45 -14.50
N ARG A 57 -14.57 0.14 -13.21
CA ARG A 57 -15.90 0.01 -12.57
C ARG A 57 -16.33 1.21 -11.71
N PHE A 58 -15.43 1.87 -11.01
CA PHE A 58 -15.76 2.91 -9.99
C PHE A 58 -15.36 4.35 -10.37
N GLY A 59 -14.80 4.57 -11.56
CA GLY A 59 -14.35 5.89 -12.02
C GLY A 59 -13.01 6.33 -11.42
N ARG A 60 -12.59 7.58 -11.65
CA ARG A 60 -11.18 8.01 -11.46
C ARG A 60 -10.81 8.52 -10.06
N ARG A 61 -11.75 9.10 -9.29
CA ARG A 61 -11.45 9.82 -8.03
C ARG A 61 -11.76 9.02 -6.76
N TRP A 62 -12.90 8.35 -6.73
CA TRP A 62 -13.33 7.53 -5.60
C TRP A 62 -12.39 6.38 -5.23
N PRO A 63 -11.84 5.59 -6.18
CA PRO A 63 -11.00 4.46 -5.80
C PRO A 63 -9.67 4.91 -5.17
N LEU A 64 -9.16 6.09 -5.55
CA LEU A 64 -7.95 6.65 -4.96
C LEU A 64 -8.17 6.93 -3.46
N CYS A 65 -9.27 7.60 -3.10
CA CYS A 65 -9.60 7.89 -1.71
C CYS A 65 -9.86 6.61 -0.91
N LEU A 66 -10.58 5.64 -1.48
CA LEU A 66 -10.88 4.38 -0.80
C LEU A 66 -9.61 3.58 -0.53
N MET A 67 -8.71 3.43 -1.50
CA MET A 67 -7.47 2.66 -1.33
C MET A 67 -6.51 3.33 -0.34
N LEU A 68 -6.42 4.66 -0.34
CA LEU A 68 -5.66 5.42 0.66
C LEU A 68 -6.25 5.28 2.07
N LEU A 69 -7.59 5.30 2.20
CA LEU A 69 -8.25 5.16 3.49
C LEU A 69 -8.09 3.72 4.02
N PHE A 70 -8.31 2.70 3.19
CA PHE A 70 -8.06 1.31 3.56
C PHE A 70 -6.60 1.05 3.92
N GLY A 71 -5.65 1.57 3.13
CA GLY A 71 -4.22 1.47 3.42
C GLY A 71 -3.83 2.20 4.71
N GLY A 72 -4.38 3.38 4.94
CA GLY A 72 -4.18 4.15 6.17
C GLY A 72 -4.73 3.44 7.40
N VAL A 73 -5.95 2.91 7.32
CA VAL A 73 -6.56 2.10 8.39
C VAL A 73 -5.72 0.85 8.67
N ALA A 74 -5.26 0.14 7.63
CA ALA A 74 -4.39 -1.02 7.80
C ALA A 74 -3.07 -0.66 8.52
N CYS A 75 -2.45 0.49 8.19
CA CYS A 75 -1.26 0.98 8.88
C CYS A 75 -1.53 1.39 10.34
N ILE A 76 -2.67 2.03 10.63
CA ILE A 76 -3.05 2.39 12.01
C ILE A 76 -3.30 1.14 12.85
N VAL A 77 -4.00 0.15 12.29
CA VAL A 77 -4.19 -1.15 12.94
C VAL A 77 -2.83 -1.81 13.19
N ALA A 78 -1.87 -1.71 12.25
CA ALA A 78 -0.53 -2.26 12.43
C ALA A 78 0.26 -1.58 13.55
N PHE A 79 0.01 -0.29 13.78
CA PHE A 79 0.58 0.45 14.91
C PHE A 79 -0.07 0.08 16.24
N PHE A 80 -1.39 -0.13 16.24
CA PHE A 80 -2.15 -0.51 17.44
C PHE A 80 -1.88 -1.93 17.91
N ILE A 81 -1.39 -2.83 17.04
CA ILE A 81 -0.90 -4.14 17.47
C ILE A 81 0.37 -3.90 18.30
N PRO A 82 0.32 -4.06 19.64
CA PRO A 82 1.48 -3.81 20.47
C PRO A 82 2.57 -4.78 20.04
N LYS A 83 3.72 -4.26 19.60
CA LYS A 83 4.96 -5.04 19.54
C LYS A 83 5.34 -5.36 20.97
N ARG A 84 4.69 -6.38 21.54
CA ARG A 84 4.97 -6.97 22.84
C ARG A 84 6.30 -7.70 22.75
N LYS A 85 7.37 -6.92 22.54
CA LYS A 85 8.75 -7.41 22.45
C LYS A 85 9.31 -7.78 23.83
N TYR A 86 8.60 -7.51 24.93
CA TYR A 86 9.07 -7.82 26.27
C TYR A 86 7.89 -8.23 27.17
N ILE A 87 8.04 -9.35 27.88
CA ILE A 87 7.20 -9.84 29.00
C ILE A 87 5.90 -10.55 28.61
N ALA A 88 5.91 -11.78 28.08
CA ALA A 88 5.25 -12.94 28.72
C ALA A 88 5.23 -14.18 27.79
N GLN A 89 5.72 -15.27 28.39
CA GLN A 89 5.47 -16.70 28.11
C GLN A 89 6.07 -17.34 26.84
N PRO A 90 6.95 -18.34 27.01
CA PRO A 90 7.39 -19.20 25.93
C PRO A 90 6.30 -20.23 25.65
N GLY A 91 5.40 -19.95 24.68
CA GLY A 91 4.29 -20.85 24.39
C GLY A 91 3.47 -20.51 23.13
N ASP A 92 3.28 -19.23 22.82
CA ASP A 92 2.31 -18.80 21.78
C ASP A 92 2.97 -18.06 20.59
N PHE A 93 4.12 -18.55 20.12
CA PHE A 93 4.94 -17.88 19.12
C PHE A 93 4.39 -17.88 17.68
N CYS A 94 3.22 -18.48 17.42
CA CYS A 94 2.76 -18.72 16.03
C CYS A 94 1.77 -17.68 15.49
N HIS A 95 0.95 -17.00 16.30
CA HIS A 95 -0.14 -16.17 15.74
C HIS A 95 0.18 -14.67 15.55
N LEU A 96 1.07 -14.07 16.35
CA LEU A 96 1.29 -12.62 16.33
C LEU A 96 2.19 -12.13 15.17
N GLY A 97 3.17 -12.94 14.77
CA GLY A 97 4.09 -12.61 13.68
C GLY A 97 3.43 -12.63 12.31
N TRP A 98 2.54 -13.60 12.08
CA TRP A 98 1.81 -13.71 10.81
C TRP A 98 0.83 -12.57 10.62
N MET A 99 0.17 -12.13 11.69
CA MET A 99 -0.79 -11.01 11.64
C MET A 99 -0.12 -9.69 11.25
N THR A 100 1.08 -9.42 11.76
CA THR A 100 1.87 -8.25 11.36
C THR A 100 2.36 -8.35 9.92
N THR A 101 2.75 -9.55 9.47
CA THR A 101 3.11 -9.81 8.07
C THR A 101 1.94 -9.62 7.12
N THR A 102 0.77 -10.18 7.40
CA THR A 102 -0.43 -10.03 6.56
C THR A 102 -0.87 -8.58 6.45
N LEU A 103 -0.75 -7.81 7.54
CA LEU A 103 -1.15 -6.41 7.56
C LEU A 103 -0.17 -5.52 6.80
N ALA A 104 1.13 -5.80 6.89
CA ALA A 104 2.14 -5.17 6.06
C ALA A 104 1.92 -5.48 4.56
N MET A 105 1.57 -6.73 4.22
CA MET A 105 1.25 -7.11 2.84
C MET A 105 -0.03 -6.43 2.33
N ALA A 106 -1.05 -6.32 3.17
CA ALA A 106 -2.29 -5.59 2.84
C ALA A 106 -2.02 -4.09 2.61
N GLY A 107 -1.16 -3.47 3.42
CA GLY A 107 -0.68 -2.10 3.19
C GLY A 107 0.06 -1.97 1.85
N LYS A 108 0.98 -2.90 1.55
CA LYS A 108 1.71 -2.94 0.27
C LYS A 108 0.76 -3.07 -0.93
N PHE A 109 -0.25 -3.91 -0.81
CA PHE A 109 -1.31 -4.09 -1.81
C PHE A 109 -2.09 -2.79 -2.07
N CYS A 110 -2.51 -2.09 -1.02
CA CYS A 110 -3.26 -0.83 -1.17
C CYS A 110 -2.44 0.28 -1.83
N ILE A 111 -1.16 0.39 -1.49
CA ILE A 111 -0.26 1.42 -2.04
C ILE A 111 0.04 1.16 -3.51
N THR A 112 0.31 -0.09 -3.88
CA THR A 112 0.58 -0.48 -5.27
C THR A 112 -0.64 -0.25 -6.16
N ALA A 113 -1.85 -0.57 -5.68
CA ALA A 113 -3.09 -0.23 -6.37
C ALA A 113 -3.28 1.30 -6.53
N THR A 114 -2.97 2.07 -5.49
CA THR A 114 -3.07 3.55 -5.53
C THR A 114 -2.04 4.14 -6.50
N PHE A 115 -0.84 3.57 -6.57
CA PHE A 115 0.21 3.98 -7.50
C PHE A 115 -0.28 3.85 -8.94
N ALA A 116 -0.84 2.69 -9.33
CA ALA A 116 -1.39 2.47 -10.67
C ALA A 116 -2.46 3.53 -11.06
N ILE A 117 -3.39 3.82 -10.15
CA ILE A 117 -4.46 4.80 -10.36
C ILE A 117 -3.90 6.21 -10.57
N ILE A 118 -2.93 6.61 -9.76
CA ILE A 118 -2.29 7.93 -9.83
C ILE A 118 -1.58 8.15 -11.17
N TYR A 119 -0.91 7.12 -11.71
CA TYR A 119 -0.23 7.19 -13.00
C TYR A 119 -1.21 7.37 -14.15
N VAL A 120 -2.30 6.60 -14.18
CA VAL A 120 -3.36 6.74 -15.20
C VAL A 120 -3.98 8.13 -15.12
N PHE A 121 -4.33 8.59 -13.92
CA PHE A 121 -4.92 9.91 -13.73
C PHE A 121 -3.97 11.05 -14.13
N SER A 122 -2.66 10.86 -13.92
CA SER A 122 -1.64 11.80 -14.41
C SER A 122 -1.69 11.91 -15.94
N ALA A 123 -1.77 10.79 -16.66
CA ALA A 123 -1.84 10.78 -18.13
C ALA A 123 -3.11 11.46 -18.67
N GLU A 124 -4.19 11.48 -17.90
CA GLU A 124 -5.45 12.13 -18.31
C GLU A 124 -5.45 13.64 -18.08
N ILE A 125 -4.73 14.13 -17.07
CA ILE A 125 -4.63 15.57 -16.75
C ILE A 125 -3.69 16.28 -17.72
N PHE A 126 -2.58 15.65 -18.10
CA PHE A 126 -1.67 16.24 -19.07
C PHE A 126 -2.23 16.03 -20.48
N PRO A 127 -2.55 17.10 -21.23
CA PRO A 127 -2.98 16.94 -22.61
C PRO A 127 -1.81 16.33 -23.40
N THR A 128 -2.03 15.17 -24.01
CA THR A 128 -1.09 14.65 -25.01
C THR A 128 -1.06 15.66 -26.15
N VAL A 129 0.12 16.20 -26.46
CA VAL A 129 0.37 17.20 -27.52
C VAL A 129 -0.01 16.75 -28.95
N VAL A 130 -0.57 15.55 -29.10
CA VAL A 130 -0.90 14.90 -30.39
C VAL A 130 -2.42 14.83 -30.62
N ARG A 131 -3.16 15.86 -30.23
CA ARG A 131 -4.57 16.03 -30.61
C ARG A 131 -4.87 17.49 -30.86
#